data_AF-X0YN83-F1
#
_entry.id   AF-X0YN83-F1
#
_cell.length_a   1.000
_cell.length_b   1.000
_cell.length_c   1.000
_cell.angle_alpha   90.00
_cell.angle_beta   90.00
_cell.angle_gamma   90.00
#
_symmetry.space_group_name_H-M   'P 1'
#
loop_
_entity.id
_entity.type
_entity.pdbx_description
1 polymer ?
#
loop_
_entity_poly.entity_id
_entity_poly.type
_entity_poly.pdbx_seq_one_letter_code
_entity_poly.pdbx_strand_id
1 'polypeptide(L)' 'MRIESLDIYHVRMPLVRAFRTSFGTTEAVETILVRLTSKGAEGWGESAPWEAPS' A
#
# COMPACT_ATOMS: atom_id res chain seq x y z
N MET A 1 -17.81 -1.94 -17.85
CA MET A 1 -16.67 -1.12 -17.38
C MET A 1 -15.40 -1.78 -17.89
N ARG A 2 -14.41 -1.05 -18.44
CA ARG A 2 -13.15 -1.61 -18.96
C ARG A 2 -11.97 -0.81 -18.40
N ILE A 3 -11.00 -1.48 -17.79
CA ILE A 3 -9.75 -0.88 -17.32
C ILE A 3 -8.78 -0.83 -18.51
N GLU A 4 -8.14 0.33 -18.72
CA GLU A 4 -7.20 0.58 -19.83
C GLU A 4 -5.75 0.34 -19.38
N SER A 5 -5.38 0.83 -18.20
CA SER A 5 -4.10 0.53 -17.58
C SER A 5 -4.22 0.35 -16.07
N LEU A 6 -3.21 -0.30 -15.50
CA LEU A 6 -3.05 -0.53 -14.07
C LEU A 6 -1.58 -0.30 -13.72
N ASP A 7 -1.33 0.56 -12.73
CA ASP A 7 -0.02 0.77 -12.12
C ASP A 7 -0.04 0.28 -10.67
N ILE A 8 1.02 -0.41 -10.25
CA ILE A 8 1.17 -0.91 -8.88
C ILE A 8 2.39 -0.24 -8.26
N TYR A 9 2.20 0.34 -7.08
CA TYR A 9 3.27 0.95 -6.29
C TYR A 9 3.37 0.23 -4.96
N HIS A 10 4.55 -0.30 -4.66
CA HIS A 10 4.89 -0.69 -3.30
C HIS A 10 5.45 0.54 -2.58
N VAL A 11 4.77 0.98 -1.54
CA VAL A 11 5.12 2.16 -0.77
C VAL A 11 5.55 1.74 0.63
N ARG A 12 6.78 2.10 0.97
CA ARG A 12 7.34 1.99 2.31
C ARG A 12 7.42 3.37 2.95
N MET A 13 6.47 3.69 3.83
CA MET A 13 6.40 4.99 4.50
C MET A 13 6.96 4.89 5.92
N PRO A 14 8.11 5.52 6.23
CA PRO A 14 8.68 5.51 7.58
C PRO A 14 7.71 6.12 8.61
N LEU A 15 7.59 5.46 9.76
CA LEU A 15 6.83 6.01 10.88
C LEU A 15 7.64 7.12 11.56
N VAL A 16 6.96 8.12 12.12
CA VAL A 16 7.61 9.17 12.93
C VAL A 16 8.32 8.58 14.16
N ARG A 17 7.80 7.46 14.69
CA ARG A 17 8.42 6.65 15.75
C ARG A 17 8.06 5.18 15.54
N ALA A 18 8.95 4.28 15.92
CA ALA A 18 8.71 2.85 15.89
C ALA A 18 7.44 2.46 16.67
N PHE A 19 6.63 1.58 16.09
CA PHE A 19 5.44 1.02 16.75
C PHE A 19 5.73 -0.40 17.23
N ARG A 20 5.63 -0.65 18.54
CA ARG A 20 5.96 -1.93 19.15
C ARG A 20 4.73 -2.59 19.76
N THR A 21 4.53 -3.86 19.42
CA THR A 21 3.54 -4.75 20.04
C THR A 21 4.23 -5.99 20.59
N SER A 22 3.47 -6.93 21.16
CA SER A 22 3.98 -8.26 21.52
C SER A 22 4.44 -9.07 20.30
N PHE A 23 3.97 -8.73 19.10
CA PHE A 23 4.28 -9.43 17.85
C PHE A 23 5.51 -8.88 17.11
N GLY A 24 6.11 -7.77 17.57
CA GLY A 24 7.28 -7.20 16.90
C GLY A 24 7.34 -5.67 16.99
N THR A 25 8.30 -5.11 16.27
CA THR A 25 8.47 -3.65 16.11
C THR A 25 8.39 -3.30 14.63
N THR A 26 7.53 -2.35 14.29
CA THR A 26 7.30 -1.85 12.94
C THR A 26 7.91 -0.45 12.82
N GLU A 27 8.76 -0.25 11.82
CA GLU A 27 9.46 1.02 11.55
C GLU A 27 8.83 1.81 10.39
N ALA A 28 8.06 1.14 9.53
CA ALA A 28 7.40 1.72 8.37
C ALA A 28 6.04 1.07 8.13
N VAL A 29 5.11 1.83 7.54
CA VAL A 29 3.91 1.26 6.94
C VAL A 29 4.28 0.78 5.54
N GLU A 30 4.08 -0.51 5.28
CA GLU A 30 4.14 -1.10 3.95
C GLU A 30 2.72 -1.12 3.38
N THR A 31 2.53 -0.59 2.17
CA THR A 31 1.23 -0.57 1.51
C THR A 31 1.37 -0.70 0.00
N ILE A 32 0.35 -1.25 -0.64
CA ILE A 32 0.24 -1.30 -2.09
C ILE A 32 -0.78 -0.27 -2.53
N LEU A 33 -0.35 0.69 -3.35
CA LEU A 33 -1.24 1.60 -4.05
C LEU A 33 -1.45 1.08 -5.47
N VAL A 34 -2.71 1.06 -5.91
CA VAL A 34 -3.08 0.71 -7.28
C VAL A 34 -3.74 1.91 -7.93
N ARG A 35 -3.23 2.32 -9.09
CA ARG A 35 -3.88 3.30 -9.95
C ARG A 35 -4.46 2.60 -11.16
N LEU A 36 -5.75 2.80 -11.39
CA LEU A 36 -6.46 2.34 -12.59
C LEU A 36 -6.80 3.53 -13.47
N THR A 37 -6.69 3.36 -14.78
CA THR A 37 -7.17 4.35 -15.75
C THR A 37 -8.28 3.78 -16.62
N SER A 38 -9.29 4.59 -16.94
CA SER A 38 -10.37 4.24 -17.86
C SER A 38 -11.02 5.51 -18.41
N LYS A 39 -11.13 5.63 -19.74
CA LYS A 39 -11.81 6.75 -20.40
C LYS A 39 -11.30 8.13 -19.94
N GLY A 40 -10.00 8.25 -19.71
CA GLY A 40 -9.38 9.49 -19.22
C GLY A 40 -9.64 9.82 -17.75
N ALA A 41 -10.33 8.95 -16.99
CA ALA A 41 -10.46 9.05 -15.54
C ALA A 41 -9.44 8.16 -14.84
N GLU A 42 -9.04 8.57 -13.64
CA GLU A 42 -8.17 7.79 -12.76
C GLU A 42 -8.92 7.39 -11.48
N GLY A 43 -8.66 6.18 -11.00
CA GLY A 43 -9.13 5.67 -9.72
C GLY A 43 -7.98 5.09 -8.91
N TRP A 44 -7.94 5.37 -7.61
CA TRP A 44 -6.92 4.90 -6.70
C TRP A 44 -7.52 3.96 -5.66
N GLY A 45 -6.79 2.88 -5.35
CA GLY A 45 -7.11 1.95 -4.28
C GLY A 45 -5.87 1.63 -3.46
N GLU A 46 -6.09 1.32 -2.18
CA GLU A 46 -5.04 0.97 -1.23
C GLU A 46 -5.30 -0.43 -0.66
N SER A 47 -4.23 -1.21 -0.52
CA SER A 47 -4.21 -2.42 0.30
C SER A 47 -3.02 -2.35 1.25
N ALA A 48 -3.30 -2.27 2.55
CA ALA A 48 -2.31 -2.12 3.61
C ALA A 48 -2.30 -3.34 4.56
N PRO A 49 -1.85 -4.53 4.09
CA PRO A 49 -1.70 -5.68 4.96
C PRO A 49 -0.53 -5.48 5.94
N TRP A 50 -0.59 -6.17 7.08
CA TRP A 50 0.56 -6.29 7.97
C TRP A 50 1.63 -7.20 7.35
N GLU A 51 2.89 -7.03 7.78
CA GLU A 51 3.97 -7.96 7.40
C GLU A 51 3.59 -9.41 7.74
N ALA A 52 4.04 -10.33 6.89
CA ALA A 52 3.85 -11.75 7.13
C ALA A 52 4.52 -12.17 8.46
N PRO A 53 3.93 -13.13 9.20
CA PRO A 53 4.59 -13.71 10.36
C PRO A 53 5.98 -14.26 9.98
N SER A 54 6.96 -14.03 10.85
CA SER A 54 8.32 -14.58 10.75
C SER A 54 8.39 -16.06 11.10
#